data_AF-B4VRQ5-F1
#
_entry.id   AF-B4VRQ5-F1
#
_cell.length_a   1.000
_cell.length_b   1.000
_cell.length_c   1.000
_cell.angle_alpha   90.00
_cell.angle_beta   90.00
_cell.angle_gamma   90.00
#
_symmetry.space_group_name_H-M   'P 1'
#
loop_
_entity.id
_entity.type
_entity.pdbx_description
1 polymer ?
#
loop_
_entity_poly.entity_id
_entity_poly.type
_entity_poly.pdbx_seq_one_letter_code
_entity_poly.pdbx_strand_id
1 'polypeptide(L)'
;MKTITTKIKQAIWAVPFCLTVLSPLSAHALTVEEVPNPQQRNGTWVTDMADILSQDTERQLNQMISELEIENGTEIAVVTVPETSPAASPKAFTTELFNHWGIGKADEDNGVLFLISIGDRRVEIETGYGIEPILPDAQVGQIIETKITPPFKQGDFDTGTLAGTKALVVQLGDDVNTTDTIQTNRKTTNSTTAVSSSQLSSEETFSRGTLQSLLLFIGVPVGIIVLLAANRKSNRSSKRRSSSGGVSVGSSSCGSCSGGSSSGGGSSGGGGAGGGF
;
A
#
# COMPACT_ATOMS: atom_id res chain seq x y z
N MET A 1 48.74 9.42 -67.23
CA MET A 1 48.59 8.24 -66.33
C MET A 1 49.02 8.56 -64.90
N LYS A 2 48.43 9.57 -64.22
CA LYS A 2 48.78 9.91 -62.81
C LYS A 2 47.62 10.60 -62.08
N THR A 3 46.48 9.94 -61.88
CA THR A 3 45.34 10.54 -61.13
C THR A 3 44.47 9.54 -60.36
N ILE A 4 44.89 8.28 -60.19
CA ILE A 4 44.03 7.22 -59.60
C ILE A 4 44.36 6.91 -58.13
N THR A 5 45.52 7.30 -57.62
CA THR A 5 46.02 6.84 -56.31
C THR A 5 45.58 7.65 -55.08
N THR A 6 44.92 8.81 -55.23
CA THR A 6 44.56 9.68 -54.09
C THR A 6 43.18 9.41 -53.48
N LYS A 7 42.26 8.72 -54.17
CA LYS A 7 40.89 8.48 -53.67
C LYS A 7 40.78 7.35 -52.64
N ILE A 8 41.80 6.50 -52.49
CA ILE A 8 41.75 5.33 -51.60
C ILE A 8 42.12 5.69 -50.15
N LYS A 9 42.90 6.76 -49.92
CA LYS A 9 43.26 7.19 -48.55
C LYS A 9 42.14 7.90 -47.79
N GLN A 10 41.12 8.41 -48.47
CA GLN A 10 39.99 9.11 -47.83
C GLN A 10 38.81 8.20 -47.48
N ALA A 11 38.78 6.96 -47.98
CA ALA A 11 37.73 5.98 -47.66
C ALA A 11 38.02 5.17 -46.38
N ILE A 12 39.28 5.16 -45.92
CA ILE A 12 39.72 4.37 -44.75
C ILE A 12 39.39 5.09 -43.43
N TRP A 13 39.10 6.39 -43.47
CA TRP A 13 38.81 7.21 -42.28
C TRP A 13 37.33 7.49 -42.05
N ALA A 14 36.43 6.84 -42.80
CA ALA A 14 34.98 7.01 -42.66
C ALA A 14 34.26 5.77 -42.07
N VAL A 15 35.01 4.72 -41.72
CA VAL A 15 34.43 3.41 -41.34
C VAL A 15 34.45 3.07 -39.83
N PRO A 16 35.15 3.76 -38.90
CA PRO A 16 35.04 3.39 -37.48
C PRO A 16 34.05 4.28 -36.70
N PHE A 17 32.99 4.81 -37.33
CA PHE A 17 31.96 5.61 -36.62
C PHE A 17 30.56 4.97 -36.60
N CYS A 18 30.38 3.82 -37.24
CA CYS A 18 29.08 3.12 -37.30
C CYS A 18 29.10 1.78 -36.52
N LEU A 19 29.96 1.66 -35.49
CA LEU A 19 30.15 0.42 -34.73
C LEU A 19 30.29 0.64 -33.22
N THR A 20 29.65 1.67 -32.66
CA THR A 20 29.76 1.99 -31.21
C THR A 20 28.44 2.20 -30.48
N VAL A 21 27.28 1.91 -31.07
CA VAL A 21 25.99 2.02 -30.35
C VAL A 21 25.09 0.82 -30.59
N LEU A 22 25.66 -0.38 -30.52
CA LEU A 22 24.89 -1.56 -30.12
C LEU A 22 25.21 -1.84 -28.65
N SER A 23 24.88 -0.88 -27.79
CA SER A 23 24.83 -1.13 -26.36
C SER A 23 23.76 -2.21 -26.16
N PRO A 24 24.07 -3.34 -25.51
CA PRO A 24 23.02 -4.27 -25.15
C PRO A 24 22.00 -3.48 -24.33
N LEU A 25 20.72 -3.51 -24.74
CA LEU A 25 19.65 -3.16 -23.81
C LEU A 25 19.77 -4.19 -22.69
N SER A 26 20.49 -3.84 -21.63
CA SER A 26 20.33 -4.53 -20.36
C SER A 26 18.84 -4.43 -20.05
N ALA A 27 18.13 -5.56 -20.15
CA ALA A 27 16.80 -5.64 -19.59
C ALA A 27 16.99 -5.37 -18.09
N HIS A 28 16.60 -4.17 -17.66
CA HIS A 28 16.66 -3.82 -16.25
C HIS A 28 15.57 -4.67 -15.60
N ALA A 29 16.03 -5.68 -14.86
CA ALA A 29 15.22 -6.53 -14.04
C ALA A 29 14.58 -5.66 -12.95
N LEU A 30 13.25 -5.62 -12.87
CA LEU A 30 12.60 -4.90 -11.78
C LEU A 30 12.88 -5.65 -10.48
N THR A 31 13.67 -5.05 -9.60
CA THR A 31 13.94 -5.62 -8.27
C THR A 31 13.00 -5.02 -7.24
N VAL A 32 12.77 -5.74 -6.15
CA VAL A 32 11.92 -5.27 -5.04
C VAL A 32 12.39 -3.92 -4.47
N GLU A 33 13.70 -3.66 -4.48
CA GLU A 33 14.31 -2.41 -4.02
C GLU A 33 14.00 -1.21 -4.93
N GLU A 34 13.64 -1.46 -6.19
CA GLU A 34 13.31 -0.41 -7.17
C GLU A 34 11.85 0.06 -7.07
N VAL A 35 10.98 -0.73 -6.43
CA VAL A 35 9.59 -0.34 -6.20
C VAL A 35 9.57 0.69 -5.06
N PRO A 36 9.22 1.96 -5.34
CA PRO A 36 9.29 3.00 -4.34
C PRO A 36 8.20 2.79 -3.29
N ASN A 37 8.59 2.76 -2.01
CA ASN A 37 7.62 2.70 -0.92
C ASN A 37 6.91 4.06 -0.78
N PRO A 38 5.58 4.14 -1.01
CA PRO A 38 4.85 5.41 -0.99
C PRO A 38 4.76 5.96 0.44
N GLN A 39 4.65 5.10 1.46
CA GLN A 39 4.60 5.55 2.85
C GLN A 39 5.83 6.37 3.24
N GLN A 40 7.01 5.94 2.81
CA GLN A 40 8.26 6.65 3.09
C GLN A 40 8.41 7.96 2.28
N ARG A 41 7.77 8.05 1.12
CA ARG A 41 7.93 9.18 0.18
C ARG A 41 6.95 10.30 0.42
N ASN A 42 5.67 9.97 0.60
CA ASN A 42 4.57 10.92 0.67
C ASN A 42 3.46 10.52 1.66
N GLY A 43 3.64 9.43 2.42
CA GLY A 43 2.67 8.98 3.42
C GLY A 43 1.39 8.40 2.80
N THR A 44 1.45 7.92 1.56
CA THR A 44 0.32 7.30 0.86
C THR A 44 0.52 5.79 0.74
N TRP A 45 -0.50 5.09 0.23
CA TRP A 45 -0.56 3.62 0.17
C TRP A 45 -0.57 3.04 -1.26
N VAL A 46 -0.71 3.89 -2.28
CA VAL A 46 -0.74 3.49 -3.69
C VAL A 46 0.57 3.80 -4.38
N THR A 47 1.08 2.85 -5.16
CA THR A 47 2.20 3.03 -6.09
C THR A 47 1.81 2.48 -7.46
N ASP A 48 1.63 3.38 -8.44
CA ASP A 48 1.31 3.00 -9.82
C ASP A 48 2.56 3.11 -10.72
N MET A 49 3.34 2.03 -10.86
CA MET A 49 4.49 2.03 -11.77
C MET A 49 4.10 1.65 -13.20
N ALA A 50 2.93 1.04 -13.38
CA ALA A 50 2.43 0.62 -14.68
C ALA A 50 1.64 1.73 -15.41
N ASP A 51 1.32 2.84 -14.73
CA ASP A 51 0.53 3.96 -15.25
C ASP A 51 -0.84 3.49 -15.78
N ILE A 52 -1.51 2.66 -14.98
CA ILE A 52 -2.79 2.01 -15.33
C ILE A 52 -3.98 2.54 -14.53
N LEU A 53 -3.74 3.30 -13.47
CA LEU A 53 -4.77 3.87 -12.61
C LEU A 53 -4.93 5.35 -12.90
N SER A 54 -6.17 5.81 -12.94
CA SER A 54 -6.44 7.24 -12.99
C SER A 54 -6.09 7.91 -11.66
N GLN A 55 -5.72 9.19 -11.71
CA GLN A 55 -5.50 10.00 -10.50
C GLN A 55 -6.72 10.02 -9.57
N ASP A 56 -7.93 9.91 -10.13
CA ASP A 56 -9.17 9.87 -9.35
C ASP A 56 -9.31 8.55 -8.58
N THR A 57 -8.90 7.44 -9.20
CA THR A 57 -8.82 6.13 -8.56
C THR A 57 -7.77 6.11 -7.47
N GLU A 58 -6.55 6.58 -7.75
CA GLU A 58 -5.48 6.65 -6.74
C GLU A 58 -5.92 7.43 -5.50
N ARG A 59 -6.60 8.57 -5.68
CA ARG A 59 -7.13 9.35 -4.55
C ARG A 59 -8.18 8.59 -3.75
N GLN A 60 -9.11 7.92 -4.42
CA GLN A 60 -10.14 7.12 -3.75
C GLN A 60 -9.56 5.95 -2.97
N LEU A 61 -8.59 5.24 -3.57
CA LEU A 61 -7.86 4.15 -2.93
C LEU A 61 -7.14 4.65 -1.67
N ASN A 62 -6.33 5.69 -1.79
CA ASN A 62 -5.60 6.25 -0.66
C ASN A 62 -6.52 6.74 0.46
N GLN A 63 -7.65 7.37 0.11
CA GLN A 63 -8.64 7.80 1.10
C GLN A 63 -9.20 6.61 1.86
N MET A 64 -9.72 5.60 1.15
CA MET A 64 -10.36 4.44 1.76
C MET A 64 -9.39 3.63 2.64
N ILE A 65 -8.15 3.46 2.19
CA ILE A 65 -7.12 2.75 2.94
C ILE A 65 -6.73 3.55 4.20
N SER A 66 -6.54 4.87 4.07
CA SER A 66 -6.18 5.70 5.23
C SER A 66 -7.30 5.76 6.27
N GLU A 67 -8.56 5.73 5.83
CA GLU A 67 -9.72 5.65 6.73
C GLU A 67 -9.71 4.33 7.53
N LEU A 68 -9.45 3.20 6.87
CA LEU A 68 -9.33 1.90 7.55
C LEU A 68 -8.15 1.88 8.53
N GLU A 69 -6.98 2.39 8.13
CA GLU A 69 -5.80 2.46 9.00
C GLU A 69 -6.10 3.29 10.27
N ILE A 70 -6.83 4.40 10.14
CA ILE A 70 -7.24 5.22 11.29
C ILE A 70 -8.25 4.49 12.17
N GLU A 71 -9.15 3.72 11.58
CA GLU A 71 -10.22 3.00 12.28
C GLU A 71 -9.70 1.84 13.13
N ASN A 72 -8.81 1.01 12.57
CA ASN A 72 -8.40 -0.24 13.22
C ASN A 72 -6.90 -0.56 13.12
N GLY A 73 -6.09 0.33 12.54
CA GLY A 73 -4.64 0.16 12.43
C GLY A 73 -4.17 -0.73 11.27
N THR A 74 -5.09 -1.33 10.50
CA THR A 74 -4.78 -2.23 9.38
C THR A 74 -4.16 -1.45 8.23
N GLU A 75 -3.08 -1.99 7.65
CA GLU A 75 -2.36 -1.36 6.56
C GLU A 75 -2.62 -2.11 5.25
N ILE A 76 -3.08 -1.41 4.21
CA ILE A 76 -3.23 -1.98 2.87
C ILE A 76 -2.33 -1.20 1.91
N ALA A 77 -1.45 -1.87 1.17
CA ALA A 77 -0.70 -1.25 0.07
C ALA A 77 -1.23 -1.74 -1.27
N VAL A 78 -1.38 -0.83 -2.24
CA VAL A 78 -1.76 -1.18 -3.62
C VAL A 78 -0.60 -0.83 -4.53
N VAL A 79 -0.11 -1.81 -5.27
CA VAL A 79 1.07 -1.67 -6.12
C VAL A 79 0.76 -2.19 -7.52
N THR A 80 1.04 -1.38 -8.53
CA THR A 80 1.03 -1.82 -9.93
C THR A 80 2.46 -1.86 -10.44
N VAL A 81 2.81 -2.91 -11.18
CA VAL A 81 4.11 -3.05 -11.82
C VAL A 81 3.96 -3.48 -13.28
N PRO A 82 4.86 -3.04 -14.16
CA PRO A 82 4.88 -3.51 -15.54
C PRO A 82 5.10 -5.03 -15.64
N GLU A 83 6.00 -5.60 -14.85
CA GLU A 83 6.27 -7.04 -14.80
C GLU A 83 7.00 -7.40 -13.49
N THR A 84 6.90 -8.64 -13.02
CA THR A 84 7.61 -9.12 -11.81
C THR A 84 8.90 -9.88 -12.11
N SER A 85 9.20 -10.12 -13.38
CA SER A 85 10.46 -10.71 -13.83
C SER A 85 11.64 -9.83 -13.41
N PRO A 86 12.73 -10.42 -12.87
CA PRO A 86 13.13 -11.82 -12.95
C PRO A 86 12.80 -12.66 -11.71
N ALA A 87 11.88 -12.20 -10.86
CA ALA A 87 11.50 -12.97 -9.68
C ALA A 87 10.97 -14.36 -10.06
N ALA A 88 11.09 -15.32 -9.14
CA ALA A 88 10.70 -16.71 -9.41
C ALA A 88 9.21 -16.86 -9.78
N SER A 89 8.36 -15.99 -9.25
CA SER A 89 6.95 -15.87 -9.63
C SER A 89 6.38 -14.53 -9.13
N PRO A 90 5.23 -14.06 -9.66
CA PRO A 90 4.52 -12.91 -9.11
C PRO A 90 4.21 -13.03 -7.61
N LYS A 91 3.87 -14.24 -7.13
CA LYS A 91 3.67 -14.49 -5.69
C LYS A 91 4.96 -14.27 -4.90
N ALA A 92 6.08 -14.85 -5.35
CA ALA A 92 7.38 -14.65 -4.70
C ALA A 92 7.77 -13.18 -4.64
N PHE A 93 7.59 -12.44 -5.74
CA PHE A 93 7.82 -10.99 -5.77
C PHE A 93 6.93 -10.24 -4.76
N THR A 94 5.65 -10.61 -4.68
CA THR A 94 4.69 -9.99 -3.74
C THR A 94 5.10 -10.24 -2.30
N THR A 95 5.43 -11.48 -1.94
CA THR A 95 5.87 -11.82 -0.58
C THR A 95 7.20 -11.13 -0.23
N GLU A 96 8.15 -11.06 -1.16
CA GLU A 96 9.41 -10.34 -0.96
C GLU A 96 9.19 -8.83 -0.77
N LEU A 97 8.32 -8.22 -1.59
CA LEU A 97 7.95 -6.80 -1.48
C LEU A 97 7.24 -6.49 -0.17
N PHE A 98 6.30 -7.34 0.25
CA PHE A 98 5.60 -7.22 1.53
C PHE A 98 6.61 -7.15 2.68
N ASN A 99 7.51 -8.12 2.73
CA ASN A 99 8.52 -8.23 3.80
C ASN A 99 9.58 -7.11 3.71
N HIS A 100 9.95 -6.69 2.50
CA HIS A 100 10.89 -5.60 2.30
C HIS A 100 10.32 -4.27 2.79
N TRP A 101 9.04 -4.02 2.56
CA TRP A 101 8.37 -2.81 3.04
C TRP A 101 7.96 -2.90 4.51
N GLY A 102 7.85 -4.11 5.05
CA GLY A 102 7.39 -4.34 6.42
C GLY A 102 5.94 -3.90 6.59
N ILE A 103 5.06 -4.34 5.68
CA ILE A 103 3.65 -3.91 5.68
C ILE A 103 2.93 -4.53 6.88
N GLY A 104 2.23 -3.70 7.65
CA GLY A 104 1.58 -4.04 8.90
C GLY A 104 2.37 -3.55 10.12
N LYS A 105 1.71 -3.47 11.27
CA LYS A 105 2.37 -3.14 12.55
C LYS A 105 3.11 -4.38 13.08
N ALA A 106 4.32 -4.18 13.62
CA ALA A 106 5.22 -5.27 14.02
C ALA A 106 4.63 -6.31 14.99
N ASP A 107 3.74 -5.89 15.88
CA ASP A 107 3.13 -6.78 16.89
C ASP A 107 1.77 -7.33 16.45
N GLU A 108 1.20 -6.79 15.38
CA GLU A 108 -0.15 -7.13 14.92
C GLU A 108 -0.14 -7.88 13.59
N ASP A 109 0.92 -7.78 12.79
CA ASP A 109 1.03 -8.36 11.44
C ASP A 109 -0.24 -8.10 10.59
N ASN A 110 -0.82 -6.91 10.76
CA ASN A 110 -2.11 -6.50 10.23
C ASN A 110 -2.00 -5.88 8.83
N GLY A 111 -1.05 -6.36 8.03
CA GLY A 111 -0.73 -5.83 6.70
C GLY A 111 -1.39 -6.61 5.56
N VAL A 112 -1.71 -5.92 4.46
CA VAL A 112 -2.16 -6.50 3.20
C VAL A 112 -1.46 -5.80 2.03
N LEU A 113 -0.93 -6.57 1.09
CA LEU A 113 -0.38 -6.05 -0.16
C LEU A 113 -1.21 -6.56 -1.34
N PHE A 114 -1.76 -5.65 -2.13
CA PHE A 114 -2.45 -5.94 -3.38
C PHE A 114 -1.53 -5.54 -4.55
N LEU A 115 -0.92 -6.53 -5.19
CA LEU A 115 -0.07 -6.38 -6.36
C LEU A 115 -0.84 -6.66 -7.66
N ILE A 116 -0.65 -5.80 -8.66
CA ILE A 116 -1.11 -5.98 -10.03
C ILE A 116 0.10 -5.97 -10.96
N SER A 117 0.34 -7.08 -11.66
CA SER A 117 1.36 -7.16 -12.71
C SER A 117 0.72 -7.27 -14.09
N ILE A 118 1.00 -6.27 -14.94
CA ILE A 118 0.41 -6.19 -16.28
C ILE A 118 1.06 -7.19 -17.25
N GLY A 119 2.39 -7.28 -17.25
CA GLY A 119 3.16 -8.19 -18.12
C GLY A 119 2.85 -9.65 -17.82
N ASP A 120 2.72 -9.99 -16.53
CA ASP A 120 2.34 -11.33 -16.09
C ASP A 120 0.83 -11.62 -16.23
N ARG A 121 0.03 -10.57 -16.48
CA ARG A 121 -1.45 -10.56 -16.38
C ARG A 121 -1.95 -11.26 -15.13
N ARG A 122 -1.36 -10.91 -13.99
CA ARG A 122 -1.59 -11.57 -12.71
C ARG A 122 -1.80 -10.57 -11.60
N VAL A 123 -2.75 -10.88 -10.73
CA VAL A 123 -2.96 -10.22 -9.44
C VAL A 123 -2.52 -11.16 -8.33
N GLU A 124 -1.89 -10.60 -7.32
CA GLU A 124 -1.55 -11.26 -6.06
C GLU A 124 -2.01 -10.37 -4.90
N ILE A 125 -2.62 -11.00 -3.91
CA ILE A 125 -2.91 -10.36 -2.63
C ILE A 125 -2.21 -11.17 -1.57
N GLU A 126 -1.28 -10.55 -0.87
CA GLU A 126 -0.51 -11.13 0.22
C GLU A 126 -1.01 -10.54 1.54
N THR A 127 -1.26 -11.39 2.53
CA THR A 127 -1.74 -10.99 3.85
C THR A 127 -0.68 -11.29 4.91
N GLY A 128 -0.60 -10.45 5.94
CA GLY A 128 0.18 -10.72 7.15
C GLY A 128 -0.52 -11.72 8.06
N TYR A 129 0.25 -12.31 8.99
CA TYR A 129 -0.25 -13.37 9.89
C TYR A 129 -1.45 -12.96 10.75
N GLY A 130 -1.52 -11.70 11.18
CA GLY A 130 -2.62 -11.21 12.00
C GLY A 130 -3.93 -11.04 11.24
N ILE A 131 -3.87 -10.97 9.90
CA ILE A 131 -5.02 -10.82 9.02
C ILE A 131 -5.64 -12.16 8.62
N GLU A 132 -4.86 -13.24 8.59
CA GLU A 132 -5.33 -14.57 8.12
C GLU A 132 -6.65 -15.05 8.77
N PRO A 133 -6.93 -14.83 10.07
CA PRO A 133 -8.19 -15.24 10.67
C PRO A 133 -9.42 -14.46 10.15
N ILE A 134 -9.22 -13.20 9.76
CA ILE A 134 -10.26 -12.26 9.31
C ILE A 134 -10.46 -12.39 7.80
N LEU A 135 -9.36 -12.56 7.07
CA LEU A 135 -9.32 -12.62 5.62
C LEU A 135 -8.47 -13.82 5.17
N PRO A 136 -9.02 -15.04 5.25
CA PRO A 136 -8.30 -16.26 4.83
C PRO A 136 -8.10 -16.31 3.30
N ASP A 137 -7.11 -17.09 2.85
CA ASP A 137 -6.78 -17.28 1.42
C ASP A 137 -7.99 -17.57 0.54
N ALA A 138 -8.93 -18.39 1.02
CA ALA A 138 -10.15 -18.73 0.27
C ALA A 138 -11.03 -17.50 0.00
N GLN A 139 -11.12 -16.60 0.97
CA GLN A 139 -11.88 -15.36 0.84
C GLN A 139 -11.17 -14.36 -0.06
N VAL A 140 -9.84 -14.23 0.07
CA VAL A 140 -9.02 -13.43 -0.84
C VAL A 140 -9.19 -13.91 -2.28
N GLY A 141 -9.11 -15.22 -2.51
CA GLY A 141 -9.32 -15.84 -3.81
C GLY A 141 -10.72 -15.54 -4.38
N GLN A 142 -11.75 -15.57 -3.54
CA GLN A 142 -13.11 -15.21 -3.95
C GLN A 142 -13.23 -13.73 -4.34
N ILE A 143 -12.58 -12.81 -3.61
CA ILE A 143 -12.54 -11.38 -3.96
C ILE A 143 -11.87 -11.21 -5.32
N ILE A 144 -10.74 -11.87 -5.54
CA ILE A 144 -10.02 -11.85 -6.83
C ILE A 144 -10.91 -12.33 -7.97
N GLU A 145 -11.58 -13.46 -7.81
CA GLU A 145 -12.39 -14.05 -8.87
C GLU A 145 -13.66 -13.22 -9.17
N THR A 146 -14.31 -12.68 -8.13
CA THR A 146 -15.63 -12.06 -8.26
C THR A 146 -15.62 -10.55 -8.43
N LYS A 147 -14.60 -9.85 -7.93
CA LYS A 147 -14.52 -8.37 -7.94
C LYS A 147 -13.42 -7.83 -8.85
N ILE A 148 -12.27 -8.51 -8.91
CA ILE A 148 -11.06 -7.99 -9.55
C ILE A 148 -10.93 -8.51 -10.99
N THR A 149 -10.94 -9.82 -11.15
CA THR A 149 -10.71 -10.50 -12.43
C THR A 149 -11.70 -10.08 -13.54
N PRO A 150 -13.01 -9.92 -13.28
CA PRO A 150 -13.95 -9.60 -14.36
C PRO A 150 -13.75 -8.22 -15.00
N PRO A 151 -13.54 -7.11 -14.25
CA PRO A 151 -13.12 -5.83 -14.83
C PRO A 151 -11.73 -5.89 -15.51
N PHE A 152 -10.76 -6.58 -14.92
CA PHE A 152 -9.40 -6.67 -15.49
C PHE A 152 -9.38 -7.35 -16.86
N LYS A 153 -10.21 -8.39 -17.04
CA LYS A 153 -10.42 -9.04 -18.34
C LYS A 153 -10.98 -8.10 -19.41
N GLN A 154 -11.63 -7.02 -19.01
CA GLN A 154 -12.17 -5.98 -19.90
C GLN A 154 -11.19 -4.81 -20.08
N GLY A 155 -10.02 -4.85 -19.44
CA GLY A 155 -9.05 -3.75 -19.42
C GLY A 155 -9.43 -2.60 -18.49
N ASP A 156 -10.45 -2.78 -17.64
CA ASP A 156 -10.88 -1.78 -16.66
C ASP A 156 -10.20 -2.01 -15.31
N PHE A 157 -8.94 -1.54 -15.23
CA PHE A 157 -8.11 -1.65 -14.03
C PHE A 157 -8.58 -0.74 -12.90
N ASP A 158 -9.12 0.44 -13.23
CA ASP A 158 -9.69 1.37 -12.25
C ASP A 158 -10.81 0.70 -11.46
N THR A 159 -11.83 0.18 -12.16
CA THR A 159 -12.99 -0.45 -11.51
C THR A 159 -12.59 -1.69 -10.73
N GLY A 160 -11.73 -2.55 -11.30
CA GLY A 160 -11.30 -3.78 -10.63
C GLY A 160 -10.50 -3.51 -9.36
N THR A 161 -9.59 -2.54 -9.38
CA THR A 161 -8.74 -2.20 -8.23
C THR A 161 -9.55 -1.52 -7.12
N LEU A 162 -10.46 -0.60 -7.48
CA LEU A 162 -11.38 0.00 -6.52
C LEU A 162 -12.32 -1.02 -5.89
N ALA A 163 -12.93 -1.90 -6.70
CA ALA A 163 -13.85 -2.92 -6.21
C ALA A 163 -13.15 -3.95 -5.32
N GLY A 164 -11.94 -4.37 -5.69
CA GLY A 164 -11.10 -5.27 -4.89
C GLY A 164 -10.73 -4.65 -3.55
N THR A 165 -10.16 -3.44 -3.56
CA THR A 165 -9.75 -2.72 -2.34
C THR A 165 -10.95 -2.47 -1.43
N LYS A 166 -12.09 -2.07 -1.98
CA LYS A 166 -13.32 -1.90 -1.21
C LYS A 166 -13.79 -3.20 -0.54
N ALA A 167 -13.70 -4.33 -1.23
CA ALA A 167 -14.08 -5.62 -0.65
C ALA A 167 -13.13 -6.03 0.49
N LEU A 168 -11.84 -5.76 0.36
CA LEU A 168 -10.86 -5.96 1.44
C LEU A 168 -11.21 -5.09 2.65
N VAL A 169 -11.43 -3.79 2.44
CA VAL A 169 -11.77 -2.83 3.50
C VAL A 169 -13.03 -3.22 4.25
N VAL A 170 -14.09 -3.65 3.54
CA VAL A 170 -15.32 -4.14 4.19
C VAL A 170 -15.03 -5.33 5.08
N GLN A 171 -14.31 -6.33 4.57
CA GLN A 171 -14.01 -7.53 5.35
C GLN A 171 -13.15 -7.23 6.59
N LEU A 172 -12.20 -6.30 6.46
CA LEU A 172 -11.28 -5.92 7.54
C LEU A 172 -11.94 -4.95 8.55
N GLY A 173 -12.94 -4.19 8.15
CA GLY A 173 -13.71 -3.29 9.02
C GLY A 173 -14.81 -4.00 9.83
N ASP A 174 -15.45 -5.03 9.28
CA ASP A 174 -16.60 -5.70 9.90
C ASP A 174 -16.23 -6.48 11.20
N ASP A 175 -14.98 -6.93 11.36
CA ASP A 175 -14.55 -7.76 12.49
C ASP A 175 -14.23 -6.98 13.79
N VAL A 176 -14.00 -5.67 13.70
CA VAL A 176 -13.87 -4.80 14.89
C VAL A 176 -15.19 -4.70 15.65
N ASN A 177 -16.32 -4.84 14.95
CA ASN A 177 -17.66 -4.78 15.55
C ASN A 177 -18.12 -6.11 16.16
N THR A 178 -17.45 -7.23 15.85
CA THR A 178 -17.86 -8.57 16.32
C THR A 178 -17.12 -9.01 17.59
N THR A 179 -15.92 -8.46 17.84
CA THR A 179 -15.08 -8.89 18.97
C THR A 179 -15.64 -8.46 20.35
N ASP A 180 -16.53 -7.46 20.40
CA ASP A 180 -17.26 -7.08 21.63
C ASP A 180 -18.47 -8.00 21.94
N THR A 181 -18.87 -8.90 21.03
CA THR A 181 -20.10 -9.71 21.22
C THR A 181 -19.83 -11.17 21.61
N ILE A 182 -18.58 -11.65 21.54
CA ILE A 182 -18.23 -13.07 21.79
C ILE A 182 -17.81 -13.33 23.25
N GLN A 183 -18.48 -12.75 24.26
CA GLN A 183 -18.35 -13.25 25.65
C GLN A 183 -19.66 -13.40 26.42
N THR A 184 -20.83 -13.24 25.79
CA THR A 184 -22.10 -13.39 26.52
C THR A 184 -23.16 -14.15 25.74
N ASN A 185 -22.84 -15.35 25.24
CA ASN A 185 -23.88 -16.36 24.98
C ASN A 185 -23.30 -17.77 24.80
N ARG A 186 -22.91 -18.39 25.92
CA ARG A 186 -22.80 -19.86 25.98
C ARG A 186 -23.43 -20.37 27.26
N LYS A 187 -24.77 -20.40 27.28
CA LYS A 187 -25.54 -21.26 28.18
C LYS A 187 -26.85 -21.68 27.51
N THR A 188 -26.85 -22.93 27.02
CA THR A 188 -27.89 -23.97 27.19
C THR A 188 -29.36 -23.49 27.08
N THR A 189 -30.25 -23.99 26.21
CA THR A 189 -30.63 -25.40 26.00
C THR A 189 -31.71 -25.47 24.88
N ASN A 190 -31.78 -26.60 24.19
CA ASN A 190 -32.79 -27.00 23.20
C ASN A 190 -34.25 -26.73 23.65
N SER A 191 -35.11 -26.31 22.72
CA SER A 191 -36.51 -26.77 22.60
C SER A 191 -37.13 -26.37 21.25
N THR A 192 -37.56 -27.40 20.52
CA THR A 192 -38.42 -27.44 19.35
C THR A 192 -39.74 -26.67 19.55
N THR A 193 -40.30 -26.07 18.48
CA THR A 193 -41.66 -26.32 17.93
C THR A 193 -42.22 -25.07 17.21
N ALA A 194 -42.83 -25.36 16.05
CA ALA A 194 -43.46 -24.48 15.07
C ALA A 194 -44.51 -23.49 15.60
N VAL A 195 -44.63 -22.33 14.93
CA VAL A 195 -45.94 -21.77 14.55
C VAL A 195 -45.82 -20.75 13.40
N SER A 196 -46.87 -20.77 12.57
CA SER A 196 -47.07 -20.09 11.29
C SER A 196 -47.41 -18.59 11.36
N SER A 197 -47.25 -17.96 10.18
CA SER A 197 -48.12 -16.98 9.52
C SER A 197 -48.33 -15.56 10.09
N SER A 198 -48.02 -14.56 9.25
CA SER A 198 -48.88 -13.43 8.77
C SER A 198 -47.97 -12.25 8.37
N GLN A 199 -47.84 -11.94 7.08
CA GLN A 199 -48.57 -10.91 6.30
C GLN A 199 -48.35 -9.45 6.75
N LEU A 200 -47.69 -8.69 5.85
CA LEU A 200 -47.97 -7.33 5.36
C LEU A 200 -48.41 -6.26 6.37
N SER A 201 -47.61 -5.20 6.49
CA SER A 201 -47.99 -3.83 6.05
C SER A 201 -46.89 -2.83 6.31
N SER A 202 -46.65 -2.00 5.30
CA SER A 202 -46.02 -0.70 5.34
C SER A 202 -46.81 0.28 6.22
N GLU A 203 -46.12 1.12 6.99
CA GLU A 203 -46.51 2.53 7.21
C GLU A 203 -45.30 3.28 7.80
N GLU A 204 -45.10 4.48 7.27
CA GLU A 204 -44.10 5.47 7.65
C GLU A 204 -44.32 5.99 9.08
N THR A 205 -43.25 6.15 9.86
CA THR A 205 -43.25 6.99 11.06
C THR A 205 -42.05 7.93 11.06
N PHE A 206 -42.19 8.97 10.24
CA PHE A 206 -41.53 10.24 10.42
C PHE A 206 -42.12 10.95 11.66
N SER A 207 -41.24 11.37 12.59
CA SER A 207 -41.34 12.60 13.41
C SER A 207 -41.05 12.41 14.91
N ARG A 208 -40.27 13.39 15.42
CA ARG A 208 -40.08 13.84 16.82
C ARG A 208 -38.87 13.34 17.62
N GLY A 209 -37.70 13.18 17.00
CA GLY A 209 -36.44 12.91 17.72
C GLY A 209 -35.25 13.87 17.46
N THR A 210 -35.23 14.62 16.36
CA THR A 210 -33.96 15.12 15.80
C THR A 210 -33.67 16.62 15.95
N LEU A 211 -34.37 17.36 16.82
CA LEU A 211 -34.10 18.80 17.02
C LEU A 211 -33.52 19.19 18.39
N GLN A 212 -33.06 18.23 19.21
CA GLN A 212 -32.40 18.52 20.50
C GLN A 212 -30.86 18.31 20.45
N SER A 213 -30.27 17.86 19.34
CA SER A 213 -28.84 17.53 19.26
C SER A 213 -27.95 18.60 18.59
N LEU A 214 -28.52 19.69 18.05
CA LEU A 214 -27.75 20.67 17.27
C LEU A 214 -27.14 21.82 18.10
N LEU A 215 -27.46 21.95 19.40
CA LEU A 215 -26.96 23.05 20.25
C LEU A 215 -25.68 22.75 21.05
N LEU A 216 -25.11 21.55 20.94
CA LEU A 216 -23.89 21.17 21.68
C LEU A 216 -22.59 21.15 20.87
N PHE A 217 -22.66 21.30 19.53
CA PHE A 217 -21.47 21.13 18.67
C PHE A 217 -20.71 22.41 18.30
N ILE A 218 -21.22 23.60 18.62
CA ILE A 218 -20.57 24.88 18.26
C ILE A 218 -19.84 25.54 19.44
N GLY A 219 -20.22 25.22 20.69
CA GLY A 219 -19.66 25.88 21.88
C GLY A 219 -18.29 25.36 22.37
N VAL A 220 -17.97 24.09 22.10
CA VAL A 220 -16.77 23.42 22.62
C VAL A 220 -15.46 23.78 21.88
N PRO A 221 -15.42 23.96 20.54
CA PRO A 221 -14.14 24.21 19.87
C PRO A 221 -13.58 25.63 20.09
N VAL A 222 -14.41 26.63 20.39
CA VAL A 222 -13.95 28.02 20.60
C VAL A 222 -13.20 28.19 21.93
N GLY A 223 -13.60 27.46 22.98
CA GLY A 223 -12.97 27.55 24.30
C GLY A 223 -11.54 26.98 24.34
N ILE A 224 -11.28 25.91 23.59
CA ILE A 224 -9.97 25.24 23.55
C ILE A 224 -8.93 26.08 22.80
N ILE A 225 -9.34 26.78 21.73
CA ILE A 225 -8.45 27.65 20.95
C ILE A 225 -7.98 28.86 21.77
N VAL A 226 -8.84 29.43 22.62
CA VAL A 226 -8.47 30.57 23.49
C VAL A 226 -7.52 30.15 24.61
N LEU A 227 -7.66 28.92 25.14
CA LEU A 227 -6.78 28.40 26.19
C LEU A 227 -5.36 28.11 25.69
N LEU A 228 -5.21 27.63 24.45
CA LEU A 228 -3.90 27.33 23.84
C LEU A 228 -3.14 28.59 23.40
N ALA A 229 -3.83 29.68 23.08
CA ALA A 229 -3.19 30.95 22.72
C ALA A 229 -2.59 31.69 23.94
N ALA A 230 -3.12 31.47 25.15
CA ALA A 230 -2.70 32.18 26.36
C ALA A 230 -1.38 31.67 26.97
N ASN A 231 -0.87 30.48 26.58
CA ASN A 231 0.26 29.84 27.26
C ASN A 231 1.60 29.86 26.51
N ARG A 232 1.77 30.70 25.47
CA ARG A 232 3.10 30.92 24.86
C ARG A 232 3.91 31.94 25.67
N LYS A 233 4.40 31.50 26.83
CA LYS A 233 5.42 32.24 27.59
C LYS A 233 6.77 32.12 26.88
N SER A 234 7.26 33.26 26.42
CA SER A 234 8.53 33.47 25.74
C SER A 234 9.72 32.99 26.55
N ASN A 235 10.57 32.13 25.97
CA ASN A 235 11.94 31.93 26.45
C ASN A 235 12.93 32.48 25.42
N ARG A 236 13.34 33.73 25.63
CA ARG A 236 14.44 34.41 24.94
C ARG A 236 15.71 34.22 25.78
N SER A 237 16.75 33.63 25.20
CA SER A 237 18.19 33.84 25.51
C SER A 237 18.96 32.62 24.97
N SER A 238 20.19 32.68 24.49
CA SER A 238 21.15 33.76 24.27
C SER A 238 22.22 33.30 23.28
N LYS A 239 22.79 34.26 22.54
CA LYS A 239 24.04 34.12 21.76
C LYS A 239 25.19 33.60 22.62
N ARG A 240 26.06 32.73 22.08
CA ARG A 240 27.53 32.84 22.21
C ARG A 240 28.26 32.32 20.97
N ARG A 241 29.31 33.07 20.59
CA ARG A 241 30.31 32.84 19.55
C ARG A 241 31.62 32.38 20.21
N SER A 242 32.38 31.51 19.54
CA SER A 242 33.86 31.39 19.55
C SER A 242 34.21 30.12 18.74
N SER A 243 34.86 30.15 17.58
CA SER A 243 36.25 30.51 17.19
C SER A 243 37.35 29.55 17.67
N SER A 244 38.21 29.15 16.71
CA SER A 244 39.49 28.42 16.80
C SER A 244 39.40 26.94 17.18
N GLY A 245 40.14 25.99 16.58
CA GLY A 245 41.22 25.99 15.61
C GLY A 245 42.07 24.72 15.86
N GLY A 246 42.65 24.12 14.81
CA GLY A 246 43.87 23.32 14.91
C GLY A 246 43.81 21.78 14.85
N VAL A 247 44.29 21.25 13.71
CA VAL A 247 45.34 20.22 13.50
C VAL A 247 45.20 18.75 14.00
N SER A 248 45.04 17.86 13.00
CA SER A 248 45.79 16.61 12.64
C SER A 248 46.23 15.56 13.69
N VAL A 249 45.75 14.32 13.51
CA VAL A 249 46.42 12.98 13.37
C VAL A 249 45.26 11.96 13.28
N GLY A 250 45.19 10.93 12.43
CA GLY A 250 46.12 9.86 12.09
C GLY A 250 45.40 8.51 12.27
N SER A 251 45.40 7.70 11.21
CA SER A 251 45.26 6.22 11.15
C SER A 251 43.92 5.48 11.38
N SER A 252 43.85 4.39 10.61
CA SER A 252 43.15 3.09 10.77
C SER A 252 41.69 2.95 10.32
N SER A 253 41.56 2.29 9.17
CA SER A 253 40.64 1.18 8.89
C SER A 253 39.85 0.65 10.08
N CYS A 254 38.53 0.73 9.96
CA CYS A 254 37.62 -0.34 10.35
C CYS A 254 36.44 -0.32 9.38
N GLY A 255 36.11 -1.48 8.81
CA GLY A 255 34.95 -1.64 7.95
C GLY A 255 33.68 -1.38 8.77
N SER A 256 32.90 -0.40 8.33
CA SER A 256 31.54 -0.23 8.82
C SER A 256 30.64 -1.15 8.02
N CYS A 257 30.20 -2.21 8.67
CA CYS A 257 28.94 -2.86 8.36
C CYS A 257 27.85 -1.79 8.31
N SER A 258 27.27 -1.60 7.15
CA SER A 258 26.02 -0.88 6.95
C SER A 258 24.93 -1.65 7.69
N GLY A 259 24.66 -1.22 8.92
CA GLY A 259 23.49 -1.62 9.67
C GLY A 259 22.27 -1.08 8.94
N GLY A 260 21.56 -1.96 8.24
CA GLY A 260 20.21 -1.69 7.78
C GLY A 260 19.34 -1.38 8.99
N SER A 261 18.73 -0.21 9.01
CA SER A 261 17.63 0.09 9.90
C SER A 261 16.51 -0.89 9.60
N SER A 262 16.42 -1.94 10.42
CA SER A 262 15.23 -2.80 10.52
C SER A 262 14.10 -1.90 11.01
N SER A 263 13.35 -1.34 10.06
CA SER A 263 12.02 -0.81 10.31
C SER A 263 11.17 -2.01 10.69
N GLY A 264 10.92 -2.16 12.00
CA GLY A 264 10.07 -3.22 12.54
C GLY A 264 8.65 -3.03 12.07
N GLY A 265 8.33 -3.66 10.94
CA GLY A 265 7.00 -3.76 10.37
C GLY A 265 6.54 -5.22 10.32
N GLY A 266 5.33 -5.43 9.81
CA GLY A 266 4.72 -6.76 9.73
C GLY A 266 5.48 -7.70 8.79
N SER A 267 5.38 -8.99 9.07
CA SER A 267 5.94 -10.05 8.23
C SER A 267 4.83 -10.93 7.67
N SER A 268 5.00 -11.39 6.43
CA SER A 268 4.11 -12.36 5.81
C SER A 268 4.76 -13.73 5.66
N GLY A 269 3.97 -14.77 5.94
CA GLY A 269 4.31 -16.18 5.76
C GLY A 269 4.01 -16.75 4.38
N GLY A 270 3.55 -15.94 3.42
CA GLY A 270 3.07 -16.44 2.12
C GLY A 270 1.57 -16.71 2.07
N GLY A 271 0.77 -16.03 2.90
CA GLY A 271 -0.69 -16.09 2.89
C GLY A 271 -1.33 -15.46 1.65
N GLY A 272 -2.65 -15.30 1.70
CA GLY A 272 -3.44 -14.66 0.65
C GLY A 272 -3.58 -15.52 -0.62
N ALA A 273 -3.91 -14.89 -1.74
CA ALA A 273 -4.22 -15.59 -2.98
C ALA A 273 -3.87 -14.77 -4.23
N GLY A 274 -3.75 -15.48 -5.35
CA GLY A 274 -3.44 -14.88 -6.65
C GLY A 274 -4.30 -15.45 -7.78
N GLY A 275 -4.47 -14.66 -8.83
CA GLY A 275 -5.29 -15.02 -9.99
C GLY A 275 -4.80 -14.37 -11.28
N GLY A 276 -4.96 -15.07 -12.40
CA GLY A 276 -4.66 -14.53 -13.73
C GLY A 276 -5.90 -13.87 -14.37
N PHE A 277 -5.66 -12.89 -15.23
CA PHE A 277 -6.69 -12.24 -16.05
C PHE A 277 -6.38 -12.29 -17.55
#